data_AF-A0ABD1GA36-F1
#
_entry.id   AF-A0ABD1GA36-F1
#
_cell.length_a   1.000
_cell.length_b   1.000
_cell.length_c   1.000
_cell.angle_alpha   90.00
_cell.angle_beta   90.00
_cell.angle_gamma   90.00
#
_symmetry.space_group_name_H-M   'P 1'
#
loop_
_entity.id
_entity.type
_entity.pdbx_description
1 polymer ?
#
loop_
_entity_poly.entity_id
_entity_poly.type
_entity_poly.pdbx_seq_one_letter_code
_entity_poly.pdbx_strand_id
1 'polypeptide(L)'
;MIDCVVNSNRVTRIKMFRVDMCGFEEIGRFESWFEFAVTKKAESIHLVGVQQLRLNGPFLRLPNTNGLDCLKDLYLCYIKMTDQDFELLVSNCPVLECLEIESCRELGNVSIVGHSKLKFVKFSDIIPLKSIVIRDAISLVSLMFHCLERECVFQLSNIPLLTKLDFRESGYKVKLAELLPGISSCIRDQLQLMSLSTSNIIYTSPLDIQDPESCWIDLVNIKHLELVIDMDNFGDQWPFSRYLCRLVESCGSLEKLVIKFQHILDDEVLEMESRELPGSLQKLTVMPCGEDALARACHDFRHISFLVL
;
A
#
# COMPACT_ATOMS: atom_id res chain seq x y z
N MET A 1 7.30 -21.36 -24.15
CA MET A 1 7.63 -22.42 -23.18
C MET A 1 6.52 -22.64 -22.14
N ILE A 2 6.02 -21.58 -21.49
CA ILE A 2 4.96 -21.67 -20.45
C ILE A 2 3.71 -22.36 -20.96
N ASP A 3 3.23 -21.98 -22.15
CA ASP A 3 2.06 -22.60 -22.77
C ASP A 3 2.22 -24.12 -22.98
N CYS A 4 3.44 -24.60 -23.25
CA CYS A 4 3.69 -26.02 -23.37
C CYS A 4 3.53 -26.75 -22.04
N VAL A 5 3.97 -26.14 -20.93
CA VAL A 5 3.81 -26.69 -19.57
C VAL A 5 2.34 -26.67 -19.15
N VAL A 6 1.66 -25.54 -19.37
CA VAL A 6 0.23 -25.39 -19.09
C VAL A 6 -0.60 -26.43 -19.85
N ASN A 7 -0.36 -26.57 -21.16
CA ASN A 7 -1.13 -27.48 -22.02
C ASN A 7 -0.82 -28.96 -21.79
N SER A 8 0.37 -29.31 -21.29
CA SER A 8 0.74 -30.69 -20.99
C SER A 8 0.34 -31.13 -19.57
N ASN A 9 -0.10 -30.19 -18.72
CA ASN A 9 -0.39 -30.46 -17.32
C ASN A 9 -1.72 -31.21 -17.13
N ARG A 10 -1.62 -32.45 -16.62
CA ARG A 10 -2.77 -33.33 -16.32
C ARG A 10 -3.25 -33.27 -14.87
N VAL A 11 -2.62 -32.47 -14.02
CA VAL A 11 -3.03 -32.32 -12.61
C VAL A 11 -4.43 -31.72 -12.59
N THR A 12 -5.31 -32.18 -11.70
CA THR A 12 -6.69 -31.71 -11.61
C THR A 12 -6.89 -30.58 -10.61
N ARG A 13 -5.99 -30.47 -9.62
CA ARG A 13 -5.99 -29.40 -8.63
C ARG A 13 -4.58 -28.87 -8.37
N ILE A 14 -4.43 -27.55 -8.44
CA ILE A 14 -3.19 -26.86 -8.10
C ILE A 14 -3.45 -26.05 -6.84
N LYS A 15 -2.47 -25.93 -5.94
CA LYS A 15 -2.60 -25.07 -4.75
C LYS A 15 -2.20 -23.63 -5.07
N MET A 16 -1.06 -23.46 -5.73
CA MET A 16 -0.50 -22.16 -6.11
C MET A 16 -0.06 -22.20 -7.56
N PHE A 17 -0.40 -21.16 -8.30
CA PHE A 17 0.05 -20.96 -9.67
C PHE A 17 0.78 -19.62 -9.76
N ARG A 18 2.06 -19.64 -10.13
CA ARG A 18 2.88 -18.44 -10.27
C ARG A 18 3.53 -18.40 -11.64
N VAL A 19 3.41 -17.26 -12.31
CA VAL A 19 4.12 -16.95 -13.55
C VAL A 19 4.74 -15.57 -13.39
N ASP A 20 6.03 -15.49 -13.70
CA ASP A 20 6.82 -14.27 -13.60
C ASP A 20 7.51 -14.00 -14.93
N MET A 21 7.07 -12.95 -15.62
CA MET A 21 7.57 -12.55 -16.94
C MET A 21 8.49 -11.34 -16.88
N CYS A 22 8.94 -10.91 -15.70
CA CYS A 22 9.92 -9.83 -15.59
C CYS A 22 11.18 -10.17 -16.40
N GLY A 23 11.60 -9.24 -17.26
CA GLY A 23 12.80 -9.39 -18.10
C GLY A 23 12.60 -10.16 -19.41
N PHE A 24 11.37 -10.59 -19.74
CA PHE A 24 11.06 -11.21 -21.02
C PHE A 24 10.44 -10.21 -22.01
N GLU A 25 10.69 -10.38 -23.31
CA GLU A 25 10.11 -9.54 -24.37
C GLU A 25 8.76 -10.08 -24.90
N GLU A 26 8.41 -11.32 -24.57
CA GLU A 26 7.20 -11.97 -25.08
C GLU A 26 5.93 -11.49 -24.36
N ILE A 27 4.89 -11.17 -25.14
CA ILE A 27 3.55 -10.89 -24.61
C ILE A 27 2.97 -12.17 -24.02
N GLY A 28 2.80 -12.21 -22.70
CA GLY A 28 2.16 -13.31 -22.01
C GLY A 28 0.68 -13.45 -22.34
N ARG A 29 0.19 -14.69 -22.41
CA ARG A 29 -1.25 -15.00 -22.54
C ARG A 29 -1.90 -15.06 -21.16
N PHE A 30 -1.90 -13.94 -20.43
CA PHE A 30 -2.32 -13.88 -19.03
C PHE A 30 -3.75 -14.38 -18.81
N GLU A 31 -4.69 -14.06 -19.71
CA GLU A 31 -6.06 -14.58 -19.64
C GLU A 31 -6.07 -16.12 -19.62
N SER A 32 -5.32 -16.76 -20.52
CA SER A 32 -5.24 -18.22 -20.61
C SER A 32 -4.56 -18.85 -19.41
N TRP A 33 -3.54 -18.21 -18.85
CA TRP A 33 -2.86 -18.68 -17.66
C TRP A 33 -3.72 -18.55 -16.40
N PHE A 34 -4.46 -17.45 -16.29
CA PHE A 34 -5.44 -17.24 -15.24
C PHE A 34 -6.58 -18.27 -15.34
N GLU A 35 -7.17 -18.43 -16.52
CA GLU A 35 -8.24 -19.41 -16.76
C GLU A 35 -7.77 -20.84 -16.47
N PHE A 36 -6.55 -21.20 -16.86
CA PHE A 36 -5.96 -22.47 -16.49
C PHE A 36 -5.89 -22.64 -14.97
N ALA A 37 -5.32 -21.67 -14.25
CA ALA A 37 -5.18 -21.75 -12.80
C ALA A 37 -6.53 -21.87 -12.09
N VAL A 38 -7.52 -21.09 -12.52
CA VAL A 38 -8.90 -21.14 -12.03
C VAL A 38 -9.54 -22.50 -12.30
N THR A 39 -9.42 -23.02 -13.53
CA THR A 39 -9.93 -24.37 -13.89
C THR A 39 -9.29 -25.46 -13.04
N LYS A 40 -8.03 -25.28 -12.64
CA LYS A 40 -7.29 -26.16 -11.73
C LYS A 40 -7.56 -25.85 -10.25
N LYS A 41 -8.55 -25.01 -9.93
CA LYS A 41 -8.96 -24.66 -8.56
C LYS A 41 -7.81 -24.18 -7.69
N ALA A 42 -6.95 -23.34 -8.26
CA ALA A 42 -5.85 -22.70 -7.54
C ALA A 42 -6.37 -21.89 -6.36
N GLU A 43 -5.69 -22.01 -5.20
CA GLU A 43 -5.99 -21.18 -4.03
C GLU A 43 -5.19 -19.88 -4.03
N SER A 44 -4.03 -19.86 -4.70
CA SER A 44 -3.19 -18.67 -4.89
C SER A 44 -2.75 -18.53 -6.35
N ILE A 45 -2.93 -17.34 -6.93
CA ILE A 45 -2.54 -17.02 -8.31
C ILE A 45 -1.68 -15.77 -8.31
N HIS A 46 -0.46 -15.88 -8.83
CA HIS A 46 0.51 -14.79 -8.91
C HIS A 46 0.95 -14.61 -10.36
N LEU A 47 0.56 -13.51 -11.00
CA LEU A 47 0.89 -13.24 -12.39
C LEU A 47 1.62 -11.91 -12.50
N VAL A 48 2.87 -11.97 -12.95
CA VAL A 48 3.70 -10.79 -13.21
C VAL A 48 3.96 -10.70 -14.71
N GLY A 49 3.57 -9.57 -15.29
CA GLY A 49 3.72 -9.26 -16.70
C GLY A 49 5.01 -8.53 -17.06
N VAL A 50 5.08 -8.09 -18.32
CA VAL A 50 6.24 -7.39 -18.87
C VAL A 50 6.03 -5.88 -18.73
N GLN A 51 6.94 -5.20 -18.04
CA GLN A 51 6.89 -3.76 -17.74
C GLN A 51 6.79 -2.85 -18.97
N GLN A 52 7.25 -3.30 -20.15
CA GLN A 52 7.47 -2.46 -21.33
C GLN A 52 6.35 -2.49 -22.38
N LEU A 53 5.37 -3.38 -22.26
CA LEU A 53 4.39 -3.57 -23.33
C LEU A 53 3.05 -2.96 -22.96
N ARG A 54 2.56 -2.06 -23.84
CA ARG A 54 1.13 -1.73 -23.93
C ARG A 54 0.42 -3.03 -24.34
N LEU A 55 0.09 -3.86 -23.35
CA LEU A 55 -0.64 -5.10 -23.58
C LEU A 55 -1.91 -4.73 -24.36
N ASN A 56 -2.08 -5.32 -25.55
CA ASN A 56 -3.26 -5.11 -26.37
C ASN A 56 -4.20 -6.28 -26.16
N GLY A 57 -5.04 -6.21 -25.13
CA GLY A 57 -6.13 -7.16 -24.87
C GLY A 57 -6.69 -6.99 -23.44
N PRO A 58 -8.01 -7.12 -23.22
CA PRO A 58 -8.58 -7.11 -21.87
C PRO A 58 -7.95 -8.22 -21.00
N PHE A 59 -7.95 -8.08 -19.68
CA PHE A 59 -7.48 -9.14 -18.77
C PHE A 59 -8.55 -10.20 -18.51
N LEU A 60 -9.83 -9.83 -18.55
CA LEU A 60 -10.92 -10.75 -18.23
C LEU A 60 -12.00 -10.75 -19.29
N ARG A 61 -11.93 -11.72 -20.19
CA ARG A 61 -13.16 -12.38 -20.66
C ARG A 61 -13.41 -13.56 -19.74
N LEU A 62 -14.06 -13.37 -18.57
CA LEU A 62 -14.44 -14.49 -17.69
C LEU A 62 -15.54 -15.33 -18.38
N PRO A 63 -15.27 -16.50 -18.99
CA PRO A 63 -16.31 -17.28 -19.65
C PRO A 63 -16.82 -18.39 -18.71
N ASN A 64 -16.15 -18.62 -17.57
CA ASN A 64 -16.37 -19.74 -16.68
C ASN A 64 -15.84 -19.42 -15.28
N THR A 65 -16.74 -19.18 -14.31
CA THR A 65 -16.39 -18.86 -12.91
C THR A 65 -16.04 -20.10 -12.08
N ASN A 66 -16.05 -21.29 -12.69
CA ASN A 66 -15.74 -22.57 -12.06
C ASN A 66 -14.31 -22.59 -11.52
N GLY A 67 -14.16 -22.57 -10.19
CA GLY A 67 -12.88 -22.59 -9.49
C GLY A 67 -12.48 -21.28 -8.82
N LEU A 68 -13.17 -20.16 -9.11
CA LEU A 68 -12.97 -18.89 -8.39
C LEU A 68 -13.41 -18.98 -6.92
N ASP A 69 -14.30 -19.93 -6.61
CA ASP A 69 -14.73 -20.31 -5.26
C ASP A 69 -13.61 -20.93 -4.41
N CYS A 70 -12.45 -21.22 -5.02
CA CYS A 70 -11.26 -21.73 -4.34
C CYS A 70 -10.17 -20.65 -4.14
N LEU A 71 -10.24 -19.54 -4.88
CA LEU A 71 -9.18 -18.52 -4.93
C LEU A 71 -9.20 -17.63 -3.68
N LYS A 72 -8.14 -17.75 -2.87
CA LYS A 72 -7.96 -16.99 -1.61
C LYS A 72 -6.94 -15.87 -1.73
N ASP A 73 -5.98 -16.00 -2.64
CA ASP A 73 -4.85 -15.10 -2.75
C ASP A 73 -4.57 -14.78 -4.22
N LEU A 74 -4.52 -13.49 -4.54
CA LEU A 74 -4.31 -13.02 -5.91
C LEU A 74 -3.31 -11.86 -5.93
N TYR A 75 -2.25 -12.04 -6.71
CA TYR A 75 -1.30 -11.00 -7.04
C TYR A 75 -1.22 -10.80 -8.55
N LEU A 76 -1.43 -9.58 -9.00
CA LEU A 76 -1.37 -9.18 -10.41
C LEU A 76 -0.45 -7.97 -10.56
N CYS A 77 0.61 -8.12 -11.36
CA CYS A 77 1.57 -7.05 -11.61
C CYS A 77 1.83 -6.88 -13.10
N TYR A 78 1.87 -5.63 -13.59
CA TYR A 78 2.03 -5.33 -15.03
C TYR A 78 0.99 -6.01 -15.93
N ILE A 79 -0.25 -6.10 -15.45
CA ILE A 79 -1.37 -6.69 -16.16
C ILE A 79 -2.30 -5.59 -16.66
N LYS A 80 -2.84 -5.74 -17.89
CA LYS A 80 -3.85 -4.82 -18.41
C LYS A 80 -5.22 -5.11 -17.81
N MET A 81 -5.52 -4.47 -16.69
CA MET A 81 -6.80 -4.59 -16.01
C MET A 81 -7.58 -3.28 -16.12
N THR A 82 -8.83 -3.35 -16.58
CA THR A 82 -9.77 -2.21 -16.56
C THR A 82 -10.59 -2.18 -15.26
N ASP A 83 -11.29 -1.07 -14.99
CA ASP A 83 -12.23 -0.97 -13.87
C ASP A 83 -13.31 -2.08 -13.89
N GLN A 84 -13.79 -2.42 -15.09
CA GLN A 84 -14.79 -3.48 -15.27
C GLN A 84 -14.20 -4.87 -14.97
N ASP A 85 -12.96 -5.13 -15.38
CA ASP A 85 -12.26 -6.37 -15.05
C ASP A 85 -12.10 -6.49 -13.53
N PHE A 86 -11.72 -5.41 -12.85
CA PHE A 86 -11.58 -5.38 -11.40
C PHE A 86 -12.91 -5.67 -10.67
N GLU A 87 -14.00 -5.01 -11.08
CA GLU A 87 -15.33 -5.23 -10.51
C GLU A 87 -15.79 -6.69 -10.69
N LEU A 88 -15.59 -7.25 -11.88
CA LEU A 88 -15.87 -8.66 -12.16
C LEU A 88 -15.03 -9.59 -11.30
N LEU A 89 -13.75 -9.27 -11.10
CA LEU A 89 -12.87 -10.08 -10.28
C LEU A 89 -13.33 -10.11 -8.81
N VAL A 90 -13.56 -8.94 -8.21
CA VAL A 90 -13.96 -8.83 -6.80
C VAL A 90 -15.34 -9.45 -6.56
N SER A 91 -16.28 -9.31 -7.50
CA SER A 91 -17.63 -9.87 -7.39
C SER A 91 -17.69 -11.40 -7.57
N ASN A 92 -16.76 -11.99 -8.32
CA ASN A 92 -16.78 -13.43 -8.65
C ASN A 92 -15.83 -14.29 -7.80
N CYS A 93 -15.04 -13.69 -6.89
CA CYS A 93 -14.14 -14.42 -6.00
C CYS A 93 -14.63 -14.38 -4.54
N PRO A 94 -15.63 -15.21 -4.16
CA PRO A 94 -16.33 -15.11 -2.86
C PRO A 94 -15.49 -15.52 -1.64
N VAL A 95 -14.32 -16.13 -1.87
CA VAL A 95 -13.40 -16.55 -0.81
C VAL A 95 -12.05 -15.83 -0.84
N LEU A 96 -11.91 -14.80 -1.67
CA LEU A 96 -10.68 -14.03 -1.79
C LEU A 96 -10.38 -13.30 -0.48
N GLU A 97 -9.22 -13.58 0.09
CA GLU A 97 -8.75 -13.02 1.36
C GLU A 97 -7.61 -12.01 1.16
N CYS A 98 -6.76 -12.22 0.15
CA CYS A 98 -5.63 -11.36 -0.19
C CYS A 98 -5.73 -10.90 -1.64
N LEU A 99 -5.66 -9.59 -1.87
CA LEU A 99 -5.65 -8.99 -3.21
C LEU A 99 -4.53 -7.96 -3.30
N GLU A 100 -3.59 -8.20 -4.19
CA GLU A 100 -2.49 -7.28 -4.49
C GLU A 100 -2.49 -6.96 -5.98
N ILE A 101 -2.57 -5.67 -6.32
CA ILE A 101 -2.55 -5.18 -7.69
C ILE A 101 -1.45 -4.13 -7.82
N GLU A 102 -0.57 -4.33 -8.79
CA GLU A 102 0.62 -3.51 -8.98
C GLU A 102 0.80 -3.11 -10.45
N SER A 103 1.13 -1.85 -10.71
CA SER A 103 1.48 -1.36 -12.05
C SER A 103 0.44 -1.63 -13.16
N CYS A 104 -0.84 -1.73 -12.80
CA CYS A 104 -1.95 -1.96 -13.74
C CYS A 104 -2.52 -0.65 -14.28
N ARG A 105 -1.92 -0.11 -15.35
CA ARG A 105 -2.15 1.28 -15.85
C ARG A 105 -3.54 1.62 -16.39
N GLU A 106 -4.39 0.63 -16.67
CA GLU A 106 -5.76 0.85 -17.15
C GLU A 106 -6.81 0.82 -16.03
N LEU A 107 -6.40 0.48 -14.81
CA LEU A 107 -7.25 0.52 -13.63
C LEU A 107 -7.22 1.94 -13.06
N GLY A 108 -8.32 2.66 -13.23
CA GLY A 108 -8.45 4.05 -12.79
C GLY A 108 -9.37 4.21 -11.58
N ASN A 109 -10.29 3.28 -11.35
CA ASN A 109 -11.25 3.35 -10.27
C ASN A 109 -11.34 2.01 -9.55
N VAL A 110 -11.07 2.03 -8.25
CA VAL A 110 -11.18 0.87 -7.38
C VAL A 110 -12.42 1.03 -6.52
N SER A 111 -13.35 0.07 -6.67
CA SER A 111 -14.56 0.00 -5.86
C SER A 111 -14.70 -1.39 -5.24
N ILE A 112 -14.61 -1.48 -3.91
CA ILE A 112 -14.85 -2.71 -3.15
C ILE A 112 -16.08 -2.45 -2.28
N VAL A 113 -17.23 -2.95 -2.72
CA VAL A 113 -18.52 -2.72 -2.04
C VAL A 113 -19.13 -4.05 -1.63
N GLY A 114 -19.63 -4.10 -0.40
CA GLY A 114 -20.36 -5.24 0.14
C GLY A 114 -19.46 -6.26 0.86
N HIS A 115 -20.05 -7.42 1.15
CA HIS A 115 -19.45 -8.44 2.01
C HIS A 115 -18.36 -9.26 1.29
N SER A 116 -17.22 -8.63 1.01
CA SER A 116 -16.01 -9.34 0.62
C SER A 116 -15.38 -10.08 1.81
N LYS A 117 -14.70 -11.20 1.54
CA LYS A 117 -13.85 -11.88 2.52
C LYS A 117 -12.42 -11.34 2.55
N LEU A 118 -12.16 -10.26 1.81
CA LEU A 118 -10.87 -9.61 1.73
C LEU A 118 -10.43 -9.16 3.12
N LYS A 119 -9.25 -9.63 3.54
CA LYS A 119 -8.57 -9.27 4.77
C LYS A 119 -7.39 -8.34 4.48
N PHE A 120 -6.74 -8.51 3.34
CA PHE A 120 -5.56 -7.76 2.93
C PHE A 120 -5.75 -7.25 1.50
N VAL A 121 -5.62 -5.93 1.32
CA VAL A 121 -5.71 -5.29 0.00
C VAL A 121 -4.51 -4.36 -0.18
N LYS A 122 -3.84 -4.47 -1.33
CA LYS A 122 -2.71 -3.64 -1.73
C LYS A 122 -2.87 -3.12 -3.16
N PHE A 123 -2.66 -1.83 -3.33
CA PHE A 123 -2.59 -1.16 -4.62
C PHE A 123 -1.26 -0.39 -4.75
N SER A 124 -0.44 -0.68 -5.74
CA SER A 124 0.85 0.00 -5.91
C SER A 124 1.08 0.38 -7.38
N ASP A 125 1.65 1.56 -7.62
CA ASP A 125 2.00 2.05 -8.97
C ASP A 125 0.87 2.03 -10.01
N ILE A 126 -0.37 2.20 -9.56
CA ILE A 126 -1.54 2.30 -10.43
C ILE A 126 -1.68 3.74 -10.91
N ILE A 127 -1.24 4.02 -12.14
CA ILE A 127 -1.21 5.38 -12.68
C ILE A 127 -1.98 5.44 -14.01
N PRO A 128 -3.04 6.26 -14.13
CA PRO A 128 -3.61 7.17 -13.11
C PRO A 128 -4.71 6.50 -12.26
N LEU A 129 -4.56 6.48 -10.93
CA LEU A 129 -5.64 6.07 -10.00
C LEU A 129 -6.46 7.27 -9.53
N LYS A 130 -7.73 7.31 -9.95
CA LYS A 130 -8.66 8.44 -9.77
C LYS A 130 -9.60 8.26 -8.59
N SER A 131 -9.90 7.01 -8.19
CA SER A 131 -10.72 6.77 -7.01
C SER A 131 -10.41 5.45 -6.31
N ILE A 132 -10.51 5.49 -4.98
CA ILE A 132 -10.59 4.31 -4.11
C ILE A 132 -11.82 4.47 -3.23
N VAL A 133 -12.81 3.61 -3.42
CA VAL A 133 -14.03 3.55 -2.63
C VAL A 133 -14.17 2.16 -2.03
N ILE A 134 -14.11 2.05 -0.71
CA ILE A 134 -14.27 0.79 0.01
C ILE A 134 -15.41 0.92 1.02
N ARG A 135 -16.45 0.12 0.86
CA ARG A 135 -17.66 0.15 1.68
C ARG A 135 -18.08 -1.24 2.12
N ASP A 136 -18.48 -1.37 3.38
CA ASP A 136 -19.03 -2.61 3.96
C ASP A 136 -18.07 -3.82 3.89
N ALA A 137 -16.77 -3.56 3.78
CA ALA A 137 -15.71 -4.56 3.77
C ALA A 137 -15.42 -5.05 5.20
N ILE A 138 -16.39 -5.76 5.78
CA ILE A 138 -16.40 -6.15 7.20
C ILE A 138 -15.22 -7.03 7.64
N SER A 139 -14.55 -7.71 6.69
CA SER A 139 -13.43 -8.60 6.95
C SER A 139 -12.07 -7.92 6.78
N LEU A 140 -12.02 -6.70 6.25
CA LEU A 140 -10.77 -6.04 5.86
C LEU A 140 -9.99 -5.62 7.10
N VAL A 141 -8.76 -6.12 7.22
CA VAL A 141 -7.85 -5.88 8.36
C VAL A 141 -6.73 -4.91 7.99
N SER A 142 -6.26 -4.98 6.75
CA SER A 142 -5.12 -4.21 6.26
C SER A 142 -5.39 -3.64 4.87
N LEU A 143 -5.14 -2.35 4.72
CA LEU A 143 -5.24 -1.63 3.46
C LEU A 143 -3.91 -0.91 3.18
N MET A 144 -3.36 -1.14 1.99
CA MET A 144 -2.14 -0.51 1.50
C MET A 144 -2.40 0.15 0.14
N PHE A 145 -1.96 1.38 -0.03
CA PHE A 145 -1.99 2.05 -1.33
C PHE A 145 -0.81 3.01 -1.52
N HIS A 146 -0.12 2.86 -2.65
CA HIS A 146 1.09 3.60 -3.05
C HIS A 146 0.92 4.12 -4.49
N CYS A 147 -0.14 4.88 -4.75
CA CYS A 147 -0.51 5.29 -6.12
C CYS A 147 -1.54 6.43 -6.22
N LEU A 148 -1.77 7.21 -5.16
CA LEU A 148 -2.82 8.24 -5.17
C LEU A 148 -2.39 9.50 -5.91
N GLU A 149 -3.23 9.94 -6.86
CA GLU A 149 -3.05 11.23 -7.53
C GLU A 149 -3.73 12.38 -6.79
N ARG A 150 -3.27 13.61 -7.02
CA ARG A 150 -4.02 14.82 -6.59
C ARG A 150 -5.44 14.71 -7.11
N GLU A 151 -6.42 15.05 -6.28
CA GLU A 151 -7.85 14.95 -6.59
C GLU A 151 -8.41 13.52 -6.65
N CYS A 152 -7.65 12.51 -6.24
CA CYS A 152 -8.18 11.15 -6.10
C CYS A 152 -9.32 11.12 -5.08
N VAL A 153 -10.46 10.54 -5.48
CA VAL A 153 -11.60 10.34 -4.58
C VAL A 153 -11.28 9.18 -3.65
N PHE A 154 -11.03 9.46 -2.38
CA PHE A 154 -10.76 8.44 -1.37
C PHE A 154 -11.91 8.36 -0.36
N GLN A 155 -12.53 7.18 -0.24
CA GLN A 155 -13.65 6.97 0.68
C GLN A 155 -13.61 5.58 1.32
N LEU A 156 -13.54 5.54 2.64
CA LEU A 156 -13.65 4.35 3.46
C LEU A 156 -14.86 4.46 4.40
N SER A 157 -15.77 3.49 4.36
CA SER A 157 -16.93 3.48 5.26
C SER A 157 -17.33 2.06 5.67
N ASN A 158 -17.72 1.90 6.94
CA ASN A 158 -18.15 0.62 7.52
C ASN A 158 -17.13 -0.52 7.32
N ILE A 159 -15.92 -0.32 7.86
CA ILE A 159 -14.81 -1.29 7.78
C ILE A 159 -14.31 -1.61 9.21
N PRO A 160 -15.12 -2.29 10.05
CA PRO A 160 -14.92 -2.38 11.50
C PRO A 160 -13.67 -3.14 11.97
N LEU A 161 -12.97 -3.86 11.09
CA LEU A 161 -11.76 -4.64 11.42
C LEU A 161 -10.45 -4.03 10.90
N LEU A 162 -10.52 -2.90 10.17
CA LEU A 162 -9.35 -2.25 9.61
C LEU A 162 -8.47 -1.70 10.73
N THR A 163 -7.35 -2.37 10.99
CA THR A 163 -6.39 -2.00 12.04
C THR A 163 -5.08 -1.49 11.46
N LYS A 164 -4.82 -1.73 10.18
CA LYS A 164 -3.59 -1.34 9.50
C LYS A 164 -3.87 -0.51 8.26
N LEU A 165 -3.27 0.67 8.18
CA LEU A 165 -3.32 1.55 7.02
C LEU A 165 -1.90 1.88 6.58
N ASP A 166 -1.53 1.51 5.37
CA ASP A 166 -0.24 1.84 4.77
C ASP A 166 -0.43 2.80 3.61
N PHE A 167 -0.04 4.05 3.84
CA PHE A 167 -0.10 5.14 2.90
C PHE A 167 1.30 5.71 2.70
N ARG A 168 2.16 4.95 2.04
CA ARG A 168 3.49 5.39 1.62
C ARG A 168 3.45 5.77 0.14
N GLU A 169 3.25 7.04 -0.16
CA GLU A 169 3.29 7.51 -1.55
C GLU A 169 4.72 7.92 -1.94
N SER A 170 5.15 7.50 -3.11
CA SER A 170 6.31 8.05 -3.81
C SER A 170 5.86 9.15 -4.78
N GLY A 171 6.35 10.37 -4.60
CA GLY A 171 6.00 11.52 -5.45
C GLY A 171 4.92 12.42 -4.83
N TYR A 172 4.99 13.72 -5.15
CA TYR A 172 4.32 14.83 -4.45
C TYR A 172 2.79 14.94 -4.61
N LYS A 173 2.06 13.82 -4.60
CA LYS A 173 0.67 13.80 -5.06
C LYS A 173 -0.35 14.03 -3.94
N VAL A 174 -0.46 13.21 -2.90
CA VAL A 174 -1.54 13.37 -1.89
C VAL A 174 -1.04 13.48 -0.46
N LYS A 175 -1.65 14.38 0.32
CA LYS A 175 -1.33 14.61 1.74
C LYS A 175 -2.29 13.87 2.67
N LEU A 176 -1.80 13.50 3.85
CA LEU A 176 -2.62 12.84 4.87
C LEU A 176 -3.87 13.67 5.21
N ALA A 177 -3.74 14.99 5.35
CA ALA A 177 -4.85 15.91 5.61
C ALA A 177 -5.95 15.87 4.54
N GLU A 178 -5.60 15.56 3.28
CA GLU A 178 -6.55 15.43 2.17
C GLU A 178 -7.29 14.08 2.19
N LEU A 179 -6.67 13.03 2.76
CA LEU A 179 -7.29 11.70 2.87
C LEU A 179 -8.21 11.56 4.07
N LEU A 180 -7.88 12.23 5.17
CA LEU A 180 -8.59 12.09 6.43
C LEU A 180 -10.12 12.34 6.35
N PRO A 181 -10.62 13.31 5.56
CA PRO A 181 -12.06 13.47 5.35
C PRO A 181 -12.73 12.25 4.70
N GLY A 182 -11.97 11.48 3.92
CA GLY A 182 -12.42 10.25 3.28
C GLY A 182 -12.50 9.04 4.22
N ILE A 183 -11.92 9.11 5.41
CA ILE A 183 -11.91 8.03 6.40
C ILE A 183 -12.91 8.37 7.51
N SER A 184 -13.95 7.56 7.72
CA SER A 184 -14.90 7.80 8.81
C SER A 184 -14.22 7.79 10.19
N SER A 185 -14.75 8.55 11.15
CA SER A 185 -14.18 8.64 12.50
C SER A 185 -14.02 7.27 13.17
N CYS A 186 -15.04 6.41 13.07
CA CYS A 186 -14.97 5.06 13.61
C CYS A 186 -13.82 4.22 13.05
N ILE A 187 -13.46 4.39 11.76
CA ILE A 187 -12.32 3.71 11.15
C ILE A 187 -11.02 4.31 11.70
N ARG A 188 -10.92 5.64 11.82
CA ARG A 188 -9.74 6.28 12.41
C ARG A 188 -9.48 5.81 13.85
N ASP A 189 -10.55 5.69 14.64
CA ASP A 189 -10.47 5.33 16.05
C ASP A 189 -10.05 3.86 16.29
N GLN A 190 -10.13 2.97 15.30
CA GLN A 190 -9.72 1.57 15.45
C GLN A 190 -8.35 1.26 14.82
N LEU A 191 -7.77 2.20 14.06
CA LEU A 191 -6.44 2.01 13.48
C LEU A 191 -5.41 1.85 14.60
N GLN A 192 -4.54 0.86 14.46
CA GLN A 192 -3.47 0.56 15.42
C GLN A 192 -2.09 0.68 14.77
N LEU A 193 -1.99 0.43 13.47
CA LEU A 193 -0.77 0.57 12.69
C LEU A 193 -1.00 1.54 11.54
N MET A 194 -0.16 2.55 11.46
CA MET A 194 -0.12 3.48 10.34
C MET A 194 1.28 3.56 9.76
N SER A 195 1.40 3.41 8.44
CA SER A 195 2.65 3.64 7.71
C SER A 195 2.50 4.84 6.79
N LEU A 196 3.44 5.78 6.83
CA LEU A 196 3.43 7.01 6.05
C LEU A 196 4.79 7.26 5.40
N SER A 197 4.83 8.01 4.29
CA SER A 197 6.08 8.62 3.82
C SER A 197 6.13 10.11 4.19
N THR A 198 7.32 10.70 4.27
CA THR A 198 7.46 12.14 4.55
C THR A 198 6.78 13.01 3.50
N SER A 199 6.77 12.56 2.24
CA SER A 199 6.07 13.26 1.15
C SER A 199 4.57 13.42 1.44
N ASN A 200 3.97 12.52 2.23
CA ASN A 200 2.57 12.56 2.63
C ASN A 200 2.25 13.57 3.75
N ILE A 201 3.27 14.05 4.47
CA ILE A 201 3.10 14.92 5.65
C ILE A 201 3.34 16.39 5.29
N ILE A 202 4.22 16.69 4.33
CA ILE A 202 4.73 18.05 4.08
C ILE A 202 3.79 18.88 3.22
N TYR A 203 3.50 20.13 3.61
CA TYR A 203 3.00 21.15 2.69
C TYR A 203 4.18 21.77 1.95
N THR A 204 4.39 21.43 0.68
CA THR A 204 5.59 21.85 -0.08
C THR A 204 5.51 23.26 -0.65
N SER A 205 4.42 24.00 -0.42
CA SER A 205 4.29 25.37 -0.91
C SER A 205 4.54 26.37 0.22
N PRO A 206 5.47 27.34 0.05
CA PRO A 206 5.58 28.52 0.91
C PRO A 206 4.28 29.35 1.01
N LEU A 207 3.32 29.10 0.10
CA LEU A 207 2.00 29.74 0.10
C LEU A 207 0.93 28.93 0.87
N ASP A 208 1.19 27.66 1.21
CA ASP A 208 0.28 26.79 1.97
C ASP A 208 0.54 26.82 3.48
N ILE A 209 1.30 27.82 3.96
CA ILE A 209 1.44 28.12 5.39
C ILE A 209 0.15 28.80 5.88
N GLN A 210 -0.99 28.16 5.69
CA GLN A 210 -2.10 28.31 6.61
C GLN A 210 -1.80 27.41 7.81
N ASP A 211 -2.10 27.95 8.97
CA ASP A 211 -1.67 27.48 10.28
C ASP A 211 -1.64 25.94 10.39
N PRO A 212 -0.47 25.30 10.60
CA PRO A 212 -0.41 23.88 10.84
C PRO A 212 -1.12 23.49 12.14
N GLU A 213 -1.75 24.39 12.90
CA GLU A 213 -2.56 24.07 14.07
C GLU A 213 -4.01 23.67 13.75
N SER A 214 -4.56 24.03 12.58
CA SER A 214 -6.01 23.88 12.35
C SER A 214 -6.47 22.54 11.76
N CYS A 215 -5.55 21.64 11.34
CA CYS A 215 -5.91 20.47 10.53
C CYS A 215 -5.41 19.11 11.06
N TRP A 216 -4.81 19.04 12.24
CA TRP A 216 -4.35 17.76 12.79
C TRP A 216 -5.52 17.04 13.44
N ILE A 217 -5.66 15.76 13.10
CA ILE A 217 -6.65 14.87 13.70
C ILE A 217 -5.92 13.99 14.70
N ASP A 218 -6.50 13.83 15.88
CA ASP A 218 -5.96 12.93 16.88
C ASP A 218 -6.01 11.48 16.39
N LEU A 219 -4.86 10.82 16.41
CA LEU A 219 -4.67 9.42 16.05
C LEU A 219 -4.51 8.60 17.33
N VAL A 220 -5.45 8.80 18.27
CA VAL A 220 -5.31 8.40 19.69
C VAL A 220 -5.02 6.91 19.91
N ASN A 221 -5.46 6.05 19.00
CA ASN A 221 -5.35 4.59 19.13
C ASN A 221 -4.22 3.98 18.28
N ILE A 222 -3.44 4.79 17.56
CA ILE A 222 -2.24 4.32 16.86
C ILE A 222 -1.21 3.88 17.89
N LYS A 223 -0.85 2.60 17.82
CA LYS A 223 0.17 1.95 18.65
C LYS A 223 1.50 1.82 17.93
N HIS A 224 1.47 1.71 16.60
CA HIS A 224 2.64 1.53 15.77
C HIS A 224 2.61 2.51 14.60
N LEU A 225 3.59 3.41 14.56
CA LEU A 225 3.79 4.34 13.47
C LEU A 225 5.07 3.98 12.72
N GLU A 226 4.97 3.72 11.42
CA GLU A 226 6.11 3.58 10.52
C GLU A 226 6.21 4.81 9.61
N LEU A 227 7.37 5.46 9.61
CA LEU A 227 7.66 6.62 8.79
C LEU A 227 8.80 6.31 7.84
N VAL A 228 8.55 6.47 6.55
CA VAL A 228 9.58 6.39 5.51
C VAL A 228 9.98 7.80 5.10
N ILE A 229 11.24 8.12 5.27
CA ILE A 229 11.84 9.42 4.99
C ILE A 229 12.55 9.33 3.66
N ASP A 230 12.01 10.03 2.66
CA ASP A 230 12.68 10.24 1.38
C ASP A 230 13.81 11.27 1.56
N MET A 231 15.05 10.79 1.44
CA MET A 231 16.26 11.58 1.64
C MET A 231 16.60 12.48 0.45
N ASP A 232 16.05 12.22 -0.74
CA ASP A 232 16.35 13.02 -1.93
C ASP A 232 15.56 14.33 -1.93
N ASN A 233 14.55 14.42 -1.05
CA ASN A 233 13.73 15.61 -0.82
C ASN A 233 14.20 16.47 0.37
N PHE A 234 15.34 16.14 0.99
CA PHE A 234 15.90 16.89 2.11
C PHE A 234 16.60 18.18 1.65
N GLY A 235 15.94 19.32 1.80
CA GLY A 235 16.59 20.64 1.74
C GLY A 235 17.07 21.10 3.13
N ASP A 236 18.11 21.93 3.16
CA ASP A 236 18.82 22.38 4.38
C ASP A 236 18.00 23.20 5.42
N GLN A 237 16.71 23.47 5.17
CA GLN A 237 15.87 24.36 6.01
C GLN A 237 14.53 23.71 6.42
N TRP A 238 14.52 22.40 6.64
CA TRP A 238 13.28 21.68 6.91
C TRP A 238 12.91 21.72 8.41
N PRO A 239 11.72 22.21 8.81
CA PRO A 239 11.17 22.00 10.16
C PRO A 239 10.70 20.55 10.39
N PHE A 240 11.47 19.56 9.92
CA PHE A 240 11.13 18.13 9.99
C PHE A 240 10.81 17.71 11.43
N SER A 241 11.63 18.17 12.37
CA SER A 241 11.44 17.96 13.81
C SER A 241 10.07 18.44 14.28
N ARG A 242 9.58 19.60 13.83
CA ARG A 242 8.28 20.14 14.26
C ARG A 242 7.10 19.28 13.77
N TYR A 243 7.13 18.84 12.52
CA TYR A 243 6.07 17.98 11.96
C TYR A 243 6.09 16.58 12.57
N LEU A 244 7.28 16.02 12.77
CA LEU A 244 7.44 14.72 13.42
C LEU A 244 6.96 14.77 14.88
N CYS A 245 7.36 15.79 15.65
CA CYS A 245 6.90 15.95 17.02
C CYS A 245 5.38 16.02 17.09
N ARG A 246 4.73 16.82 16.23
CA ARG A 246 3.26 16.91 16.18
C ARG A 246 2.60 15.59 15.82
N LEU A 247 3.11 14.88 14.83
CA LEU A 247 2.56 13.57 14.46
C LEU A 247 2.63 12.57 15.61
N VAL A 248 3.76 12.57 16.34
CA VAL A 248 3.95 11.72 17.51
C VAL A 248 3.02 12.16 18.66
N GLU A 249 2.87 13.46 18.90
CA GLU A 249 1.94 14.03 19.89
C GLU A 249 0.47 13.69 19.58
N SER A 250 0.09 13.62 18.30
CA SER A 250 -1.25 13.16 17.88
C SER A 250 -1.49 11.67 18.14
N CYS A 251 -0.45 10.87 18.36
CA CYS A 251 -0.54 9.44 18.63
C CYS A 251 -0.50 9.15 20.14
N GLY A 252 -1.61 9.41 20.84
CA GLY A 252 -1.67 9.27 22.30
C GLY A 252 -1.36 7.87 22.88
N SER A 253 -1.49 6.81 22.07
CA SER A 253 -1.21 5.42 22.47
C SER A 253 0.03 4.82 21.80
N LEU A 254 0.96 5.64 21.30
CA LEU A 254 2.10 5.15 20.52
C LEU A 254 3.06 4.29 21.36
N GLU A 255 3.14 3.01 21.03
CA GLU A 255 4.04 2.03 21.66
C GLU A 255 5.33 1.85 20.85
N LYS A 256 5.27 2.01 19.52
CA LYS A 256 6.38 1.77 18.61
C LYS A 256 6.46 2.82 17.50
N LEU A 257 7.63 3.43 17.35
CA LEU A 257 7.97 4.33 16.24
C LEU A 257 9.10 3.72 15.42
N VAL A 258 8.87 3.53 14.12
CA VAL A 258 9.89 3.09 13.16
C VAL A 258 10.13 4.20 12.17
N ILE A 259 11.39 4.61 12.02
CA ILE A 259 11.83 5.60 11.05
C ILE A 259 12.79 4.91 10.09
N LYS A 260 12.44 4.91 8.80
CA LYS A 260 13.22 4.32 7.72
C LYS A 260 13.68 5.44 6.81
N PHE A 261 14.96 5.48 6.47
CA PHE A 261 15.46 6.41 5.45
C PHE A 261 15.55 5.68 4.12
N GLN A 262 15.05 6.30 3.06
CA GLN A 262 15.06 5.77 1.71
C GLN A 262 15.66 6.79 0.74
N HIS A 263 16.59 6.33 -0.11
CA HIS A 263 17.01 7.05 -1.31
C HIS A 263 16.24 6.47 -2.52
N ILE A 264 15.90 7.30 -3.50
CA ILE A 264 15.18 6.90 -4.74
C ILE A 264 16.02 5.91 -5.58
N LEU A 265 17.32 5.80 -5.32
CA LEU A 265 18.27 5.07 -6.19
C LEU A 265 18.86 3.77 -5.62
N ASP A 266 18.69 3.44 -4.33
CA ASP A 266 19.27 2.23 -3.75
C ASP A 266 18.29 1.56 -2.76
N ASP A 267 17.86 0.33 -3.10
CA ASP A 267 17.00 -0.55 -2.29
C ASP A 267 17.76 -1.27 -1.15
N GLU A 268 18.95 -0.81 -0.76
CA GLU A 268 19.71 -1.41 0.34
C GLU A 268 19.20 -0.92 1.70
N VAL A 269 18.34 -1.73 2.32
CA VAL A 269 17.84 -1.54 3.68
C VAL A 269 18.77 -2.24 4.68
N LEU A 270 19.50 -1.48 5.50
CA LEU A 270 20.23 -2.01 6.65
C LEU A 270 19.39 -1.87 7.92
N GLU A 271 19.09 -3.00 8.58
CA GLU A 271 18.42 -3.03 9.87
C GLU A 271 19.39 -2.68 11.01
N MET A 272 19.02 -1.74 11.87
CA MET A 272 19.68 -1.54 13.16
C MET A 272 18.68 -1.65 14.31
N GLU A 273 19.09 -2.35 15.37
CA GLU A 273 18.26 -2.63 16.54
C GLU A 273 17.94 -1.39 17.38
N SER A 274 16.74 -1.47 17.96
CA SER A 274 16.06 -0.47 18.76
C SER A 274 16.80 0.00 20.01
N ARG A 275 16.51 1.22 20.44
CA ARG A 275 16.72 1.65 21.84
C ARG A 275 15.39 1.63 22.59
N GLU A 276 15.38 1.03 23.79
CA GLU A 276 14.30 1.20 24.76
C GLU A 276 14.32 2.65 25.26
N LEU A 277 13.17 3.33 25.19
CA LEU A 277 13.00 4.68 25.71
C LEU A 277 12.14 4.62 26.99
N PRO A 278 12.40 5.48 28.00
CA PRO A 278 11.47 5.65 29.11
C PRO A 278 10.18 6.33 28.61
N GLY A 279 9.02 6.03 29.23
CA GLY A 279 7.71 6.59 28.86
C GLY A 279 6.77 5.57 28.19
N SER A 280 5.68 6.04 27.56
CA SER A 280 4.72 5.20 26.80
C SER A 280 5.32 4.63 25.52
N LEU A 281 6.35 5.28 24.96
CA LEU A 281 7.06 4.86 23.77
C LEU A 281 8.06 3.74 24.10
N GLN A 282 7.68 2.50 23.83
CA GLN A 282 8.46 1.32 24.22
C GLN A 282 9.66 1.08 23.29
N LYS A 283 9.57 1.48 22.02
CA LYS A 283 10.57 1.14 21.00
C LYS A 283 10.73 2.21 19.93
N LEU A 284 11.94 2.77 19.80
CA LEU A 284 12.37 3.55 18.65
C LEU A 284 13.34 2.73 17.80
N THR A 285 13.01 2.57 16.51
CA THR A 285 13.88 1.94 15.52
C THR A 285 14.20 2.94 14.42
N VAL A 286 15.49 3.22 14.22
CA VAL A 286 15.98 4.10 13.17
C VAL A 286 16.82 3.26 12.20
N MET A 287 16.42 3.22 10.93
CA MET A 287 17.10 2.42 9.89
C MET A 287 17.84 3.36 8.92
N PRO A 288 19.16 3.57 9.09
CA PRO A 288 19.96 4.40 8.19
C PRO A 288 20.19 3.75 6.83
N CYS A 289 20.31 4.59 5.80
CA CYS A 289 20.84 4.22 4.49
C CYS A 289 22.24 4.85 4.34
N GLY A 290 23.30 4.10 4.69
CA GLY A 290 24.71 4.54 4.62
C GLY A 290 25.23 5.39 5.80
N GLU A 291 26.56 5.44 5.96
CA GLU A 291 27.23 6.11 7.10
C GLU A 291 27.04 7.65 7.13
N ASP A 292 26.98 8.30 5.97
CA ASP A 292 26.83 9.76 5.86
C ASP A 292 25.41 10.27 6.16
N ALA A 293 24.39 9.47 5.82
CA ALA A 293 23.00 9.79 6.15
C ALA A 293 22.75 9.72 7.66
N LEU A 294 23.40 8.78 8.35
CA LEU A 294 23.34 8.65 9.80
C LEU A 294 23.94 9.87 10.51
N ALA A 295 25.02 10.47 10.00
CA ALA A 295 25.62 11.67 10.58
C ALA A 295 24.71 12.91 10.43
N ARG A 296 24.05 13.08 9.27
CA ARG A 296 23.07 14.15 9.01
C ARG A 296 21.78 13.97 9.81
N ALA A 297 21.22 12.76 9.81
CA ALA A 297 20.09 12.42 10.66
C ALA A 297 20.44 12.66 12.14
N CYS A 298 21.56 12.13 12.64
CA CYS A 298 21.95 12.38 14.04
C CYS A 298 22.14 13.87 14.36
N HIS A 299 22.48 14.73 13.40
CA HIS A 299 22.56 16.18 13.62
C HIS A 299 21.17 16.80 13.85
N ASP A 300 20.17 16.46 13.03
CA ASP A 300 18.80 16.99 13.17
C ASP A 300 18.04 16.31 14.32
N PHE A 301 18.30 15.02 14.56
CA PHE A 301 17.76 14.26 15.68
C PHE A 301 18.38 14.63 17.03
N ARG A 302 19.53 15.36 17.08
CA ARG A 302 20.02 15.95 18.35
C ARG A 302 19.02 16.97 18.91
N HIS A 303 18.21 17.62 18.05
CA HIS A 303 17.13 18.50 18.50
C HIS A 303 15.85 17.76 18.88
N ILE A 304 15.71 16.49 18.49
CA ILE A 304 14.71 15.54 19.04
C ILE A 304 15.29 14.97 20.35
N SER A 305 15.79 15.88 21.19
CA SER A 305 16.14 15.57 22.57
C SER A 305 14.85 15.25 23.30
N PHE A 306 14.58 13.95 23.46
CA PHE A 306 13.67 13.39 24.46
C PHE A 306 12.33 14.14 24.62
N LEU A 307 11.46 14.06 23.62
CA LEU A 307 10.01 14.06 23.87
C LEU A 307 9.64 12.68 24.41
N VAL A 308 10.15 12.41 25.61
CA VAL A 308 9.61 11.44 26.54
C VAL A 308 8.63 12.25 27.38
N LEU A 309 7.33 11.97 27.23
CA LEU A 309 6.32 12.42 28.18
C LEU A 309 6.67 11.92 29.60
#